data_AF-M8E875-F1
#
_entry.id   AF-M8E875-F1
#
_cell.length_a   1.000
_cell.length_b   1.000
_cell.length_c   1.000
_cell.angle_alpha   90.00
_cell.angle_beta   90.00
_cell.angle_gamma   90.00
#
_symmetry.space_group_name_H-M   'P 1'
#
loop_
_entity.id
_entity.type
_entity.pdbx_description
1 polymer ?
#
loop_
_entity_poly.entity_id
_entity_poly.type
_entity_poly.pdbx_seq_one_letter_code
_entity_poly.pdbx_strand_id
1 'polypeptide(L)'
;MSMVTLPAWFWAIYYLFLFATLALGLWSLARKKMKSASIVAIIFAITVPLVSLVNSIGRAEGTHELNHLISQLQEGAVWSVYVSAGYLYLLVWWMLFFSKGKDKPNKYAAK
;
A
#
# COMPACT_ATOMS: atom_id res chain seq x y z
N MET A 1 -2.56 -31.37 -4.48
CA MET A 1 -1.75 -30.23 -4.01
C MET A 1 -2.63 -29.00 -3.97
N SER A 2 -2.98 -28.49 -2.79
CA SER A 2 -3.73 -27.24 -2.65
C SER A 2 -2.81 -26.17 -2.06
N MET A 3 -2.40 -25.18 -2.86
CA MET A 3 -1.87 -23.95 -2.29
C MET A 3 -2.99 -23.27 -1.52
N VAL A 4 -2.79 -23.06 -0.22
CA VAL A 4 -3.77 -22.35 0.63
C VAL A 4 -3.50 -20.85 0.50
N THR A 5 -4.27 -20.19 -0.35
CA THR A 5 -4.19 -18.74 -0.58
C THR A 5 -5.33 -18.03 0.15
N LEU A 6 -5.24 -16.70 0.25
CA LEU A 6 -6.35 -15.90 0.76
C LEU A 6 -7.55 -15.97 -0.21
N PRO A 7 -8.80 -15.87 0.30
CA PRO A 7 -9.99 -15.89 -0.54
C PRO A 7 -9.93 -14.86 -1.68
N ALA A 8 -10.56 -15.15 -2.82
CA ALA A 8 -10.52 -14.27 -4.01
C ALA A 8 -10.94 -12.82 -3.74
N TRP A 9 -11.89 -12.59 -2.83
CA TRP A 9 -12.32 -11.24 -2.46
C TRP A 9 -11.20 -10.39 -1.84
N PHE A 10 -10.27 -11.02 -1.12
CA PHE A 10 -9.12 -10.33 -0.53
C PHE A 10 -8.22 -9.77 -1.62
N TRP A 11 -7.93 -10.60 -2.63
CA TRP A 11 -7.14 -10.20 -3.80
C TRP A 11 -7.81 -9.09 -4.60
N ALA A 12 -9.13 -9.16 -4.79
CA ALA A 12 -9.89 -8.12 -5.48
C ALA A 12 -9.75 -6.76 -4.76
N ILE A 13 -9.90 -6.72 -3.43
CA ILE A 13 -9.71 -5.50 -2.63
C ILE A 13 -8.25 -5.03 -2.69
N TYR A 14 -7.30 -5.96 -2.61
CA TYR A 14 -5.88 -5.66 -2.65
C TYR A 14 -5.46 -4.98 -3.97
N TYR A 15 -5.85 -5.56 -5.11
CA TYR A 15 -5.53 -4.97 -6.42
C TYR A 15 -6.27 -3.65 -6.65
N LEU A 16 -7.52 -3.52 -6.17
CA LEU A 16 -8.25 -2.26 -6.23
C LEU A 16 -7.53 -1.17 -5.42
N PHE A 17 -7.05 -1.50 -4.23
CA PHE A 17 -6.28 -0.58 -3.38
C PHE A 17 -4.99 -0.11 -4.08
N LEU A 18 -4.23 -1.02 -4.69
CA LEU A 18 -3.01 -0.67 -5.44
C LEU A 18 -3.34 0.21 -6.64
N PHE A 19 -4.35 -0.16 -7.43
CA PHE A 19 -4.76 0.60 -8.60
C PHE A 19 -5.23 2.01 -8.23
N ALA A 20 -6.05 2.13 -7.18
CA ALA A 20 -6.49 3.41 -6.67
C ALA A 20 -5.31 4.25 -6.13
N THR A 21 -4.34 3.62 -5.45
CA THR A 21 -3.12 4.31 -4.99
C THR A 21 -2.32 4.91 -6.15
N LEU A 22 -2.15 4.14 -7.23
CA LEU A 22 -1.48 4.63 -8.43
C LEU A 22 -2.24 5.78 -9.09
N ALA A 23 -3.56 5.62 -9.30
CA ALA A 23 -4.39 6.64 -9.92
C ALA A 23 -4.42 7.95 -9.10
N LEU A 24 -4.64 7.85 -7.79
CA LEU A 24 -4.65 9.01 -6.89
C LEU A 24 -3.26 9.62 -6.72
N GLY A 25 -2.20 8.81 -6.71
CA GLY A 25 -0.82 9.27 -6.66
C GLY A 25 -0.47 10.12 -7.87
N LEU A 26 -0.84 9.66 -9.08
CA LEU A 26 -0.66 10.40 -10.33
C LEU A 26 -1.50 11.68 -10.35
N TRP A 27 -2.76 11.62 -9.92
CA TRP A 27 -3.61 12.81 -9.77
C TRP A 27 -2.96 13.84 -8.85
N SER A 28 -2.49 13.39 -7.68
CA SER A 28 -1.85 14.23 -6.66
C SER A 28 -0.62 14.94 -7.23
N LEU A 29 0.20 14.21 -8.00
CA LEU A 29 1.37 14.74 -8.69
C LEU A 29 0.99 15.80 -9.73
N ALA A 30 -0.05 15.54 -10.54
CA ALA A 30 -0.58 16.48 -11.53
C ALA A 30 -1.09 17.78 -10.88
N ARG A 31 -1.75 17.69 -9.72
CA ARG A 31 -2.23 18.84 -8.94
C ARG A 31 -1.13 19.53 -8.14
N LYS A 32 0.12 19.07 -8.23
CA LYS A 32 1.28 19.57 -7.47
C LYS A 32 1.07 19.58 -5.94
N LYS A 33 0.07 18.87 -5.42
CA LYS A 33 -0.18 18.69 -3.98
C LYS A 33 0.58 17.44 -3.53
N MET A 34 1.24 17.48 -2.37
CA MET A 34 1.89 16.29 -1.77
C MET A 34 2.89 15.56 -2.68
N LYS A 35 3.56 16.26 -3.61
CA LYS A 35 4.38 15.63 -4.67
C LYS A 35 5.35 14.56 -4.17
N SER A 36 6.19 14.90 -3.18
CA SER A 36 7.18 13.97 -2.63
C SER A 36 6.52 12.73 -2.04
N ALA A 37 5.49 12.92 -1.22
CA ALA A 37 4.77 11.83 -0.58
C ALA A 37 4.06 10.92 -1.61
N SER A 38 3.50 11.50 -2.67
CA SER A 38 2.83 10.75 -3.74
C SER A 38 3.80 9.98 -4.64
N ILE A 39 5.01 10.50 -4.88
CA ILE A 39 6.06 9.74 -5.58
C ILE A 39 6.45 8.51 -4.77
N VAL A 40 6.69 8.66 -3.47
CA VAL A 40 7.02 7.52 -2.58
C VAL A 40 5.86 6.52 -2.52
N ALA A 41 4.60 6.99 -2.49
CA ALA A 41 3.43 6.11 -2.50
C ALA A 41 3.35 5.27 -3.79
N ILE A 42 3.61 5.88 -4.95
CA ILE A 42 3.64 5.15 -6.24
C ILE A 42 4.76 4.10 -6.24
N ILE A 43 5.96 4.46 -5.77
CA ILE A 43 7.10 3.54 -5.69
C ILE A 43 6.75 2.35 -4.79
N PHE A 44 6.19 2.59 -3.60
CA PHE A 44 5.78 1.51 -2.70
C PHE A 44 4.62 0.68 -3.23
N ALA A 45 3.64 1.28 -3.92
CA ALA A 45 2.54 0.55 -4.54
C ALA A 45 3.00 -0.47 -5.60
N ILE A 46 4.19 -0.29 -6.18
CA ILE A 46 4.78 -1.22 -7.15
C ILE A 46 5.78 -2.16 -6.49
N THR A 47 6.72 -1.63 -5.71
CA THR A 47 7.83 -2.40 -5.15
C THR A 47 7.40 -3.31 -4.00
N VAL A 48 6.46 -2.90 -3.15
CA VAL A 48 6.01 -3.71 -2.01
C VAL A 48 5.35 -5.01 -2.48
N PRO A 49 4.38 -5.00 -3.42
CA PRO A 49 3.83 -6.25 -3.96
C PRO A 49 4.89 -7.14 -4.62
N LEU A 50 5.84 -6.55 -5.37
CA LEU A 50 6.89 -7.31 -6.05
C LEU A 50 7.85 -7.97 -5.06
N VAL A 51 8.32 -7.24 -4.07
CA VAL A 51 9.21 -7.76 -3.02
C VAL A 51 8.49 -8.84 -2.20
N SER A 52 7.23 -8.61 -1.85
CA SER A 52 6.40 -9.59 -1.16
C SER A 52 6.20 -10.88 -1.98
N LEU A 53 5.93 -10.74 -3.29
CA LEU A 53 5.74 -11.87 -4.19
C LEU A 53 7.03 -12.68 -4.33
N VAL A 54 8.16 -12.04 -4.61
CA VAL A 54 9.46 -12.72 -4.79
C VAL A 54 9.88 -13.48 -3.54
N ASN A 55 9.70 -12.88 -2.35
CA ASN A 55 10.07 -13.53 -1.08
C ASN A 55 9.03 -14.55 -0.60
N SER A 56 7.83 -14.56 -1.19
CA SER A 56 6.81 -15.59 -0.93
C SER A 56 6.96 -16.83 -1.83
N ILE A 57 7.82 -16.78 -2.85
CA ILE A 57 8.18 -17.95 -3.68
C ILE A 57 9.06 -18.90 -2.85
N GLY A 58 8.68 -20.17 -2.78
CA GLY A 58 9.42 -21.18 -2.01
C GLY A 58 9.01 -21.27 -0.53
N ARG A 59 7.86 -20.69 -0.16
CA ARG A 59 7.30 -20.80 1.19
C ARG A 59 6.98 -22.26 1.57
N ALA A 60 7.19 -22.60 2.85
CA ALA A 60 6.79 -23.89 3.42
C ALA A 60 5.30 -24.19 3.19
N GLU A 61 5.00 -25.43 2.76
CA GLU A 61 3.66 -25.88 2.39
C GLU A 61 2.64 -25.68 3.54
N GLY A 62 1.41 -25.30 3.20
CA GLY A 62 0.31 -25.15 4.17
C GLY A 62 0.32 -23.86 5.00
N THR A 63 1.35 -23.02 4.91
CA THR A 63 1.35 -21.70 5.56
C THR A 63 0.65 -20.66 4.68
N HIS A 64 -0.10 -19.74 5.29
CA HIS A 64 -0.70 -18.59 4.58
C HIS A 64 0.34 -17.50 4.33
N GLU A 65 0.17 -16.71 3.27
CA GLU A 65 1.05 -15.58 2.91
C GLU A 65 1.23 -14.57 4.03
N LEU A 66 0.13 -14.21 4.69
CA LEU A 66 0.16 -13.28 5.80
C LEU A 66 0.95 -13.84 6.99
N ASN A 67 0.74 -15.11 7.33
CA ASN A 67 1.45 -15.76 8.44
C ASN A 67 2.95 -15.84 8.18
N HIS A 68 3.35 -16.04 6.92
CA HIS A 68 4.75 -16.05 6.53
C HIS A 68 5.40 -14.67 6.60
N LEU A 69 4.69 -13.63 6.16
CA LEU A 69 5.17 -12.27 6.33
C LEU A 69 5.35 -11.94 7.81
N ILE A 70 4.40 -12.34 8.66
CA ILE A 70 4.47 -12.11 10.12
C ILE A 70 5.63 -12.89 10.74
N SER A 71 5.81 -14.17 10.41
CA SER A 71 6.92 -14.96 10.95
C SER A 71 8.27 -14.37 10.54
N GLN A 72 8.40 -13.96 9.28
CA GLN A 72 9.61 -13.32 8.75
C GLN A 72 9.83 -11.93 9.34
N LEU A 73 8.78 -11.24 9.77
CA LEU A 73 8.89 -9.98 10.50
C LEU A 73 9.38 -10.20 11.93
N GLN A 74 8.92 -11.25 12.60
CA GLN A 74 9.40 -11.65 13.94
C GLN A 74 10.88 -12.09 13.91
N GLU A 75 11.31 -12.75 12.84
CA GLU A 75 12.71 -13.08 12.58
C GLU A 75 13.56 -11.86 12.19
N GLY A 76 12.94 -10.70 11.96
CA GLY A 76 13.64 -9.46 11.61
C GLY A 76 14.16 -9.43 10.18
N ALA A 77 13.57 -10.20 9.26
CA ALA A 77 13.99 -10.22 7.87
C ALA A 77 13.83 -8.82 7.24
N VAL A 78 14.88 -8.33 6.58
CA VAL A 78 14.89 -6.95 6.04
C VAL A 78 13.74 -6.71 5.04
N TRP A 79 13.40 -7.73 4.24
CA TRP A 79 12.33 -7.64 3.25
C TRP A 79 10.94 -7.54 3.91
N SER A 80 10.71 -8.23 5.02
CA SER A 80 9.43 -8.24 5.72
C SER A 80 9.20 -6.90 6.43
N VAL A 81 10.27 -6.31 6.99
CA VAL A 81 10.27 -4.94 7.53
C VAL A 81 9.98 -3.93 6.42
N TYR A 82 10.65 -4.04 5.26
CA TYR A 82 10.41 -3.17 4.10
C TYR A 82 8.94 -3.24 3.63
N VAL A 83 8.41 -4.44 3.46
CA VAL A 83 7.02 -4.66 3.02
C VAL A 83 6.03 -4.10 4.05
N SER A 84 6.26 -4.36 5.34
CA SER A 84 5.40 -3.88 6.42
C SER A 84 5.40 -2.35 6.52
N ALA A 85 6.59 -1.73 6.49
CA ALA A 85 6.74 -0.28 6.49
C ALA A 85 6.11 0.36 5.25
N GLY A 86 6.25 -0.28 4.09
CA GLY A 86 5.64 0.16 2.84
C GLY A 86 4.11 0.18 2.91
N TYR A 87 3.48 -0.88 3.41
CA TYR A 87 2.02 -0.90 3.61
C TYR A 87 1.56 0.15 4.63
N LEU A 88 2.28 0.30 5.75
CA LEU A 88 1.98 1.36 6.74
C LEU A 88 2.08 2.75 6.12
N TYR A 89 3.11 3.01 5.32
CA TYR A 89 3.26 4.27 4.61
C TYR A 89 2.07 4.53 3.67
N LEU A 90 1.64 3.53 2.90
CA LEU A 90 0.49 3.68 2.00
C LEU A 90 -0.78 4.03 2.77
N LEU A 91 -1.03 3.40 3.92
CA LEU A 91 -2.16 3.73 4.80
C LEU A 91 -2.09 5.19 5.28
N VAL A 92 -0.94 5.64 5.77
CA VAL A 92 -0.74 7.03 6.21
C VAL A 92 -0.94 8.01 5.05
N TRP A 93 -0.40 7.70 3.87
CA TRP A 93 -0.56 8.54 2.69
C TRP A 93 -2.03 8.70 2.29
N TRP A 94 -2.82 7.62 2.32
CA TRP A 94 -4.25 7.65 2.08
C TRP A 94 -5.01 8.52 3.09
N MET A 95 -4.68 8.43 4.39
CA MET A 95 -5.28 9.29 5.42
C MET A 95 -4.97 10.78 5.18
N LEU A 96 -3.73 11.10 4.81
CA LEU A 96 -3.31 12.47 4.48
C LEU A 96 -3.98 12.99 3.22
N PHE A 97 -4.13 12.15 2.20
CA PHE A 97 -4.80 12.48 0.94
C PHE A 97 -6.25 12.90 1.20
N PHE A 98 -7.01 12.12 1.97
CA PHE A 98 -8.39 12.44 2.31
C PHE A 98 -8.53 13.62 3.28
N SER A 99 -7.58 13.80 4.20
CA SER A 99 -7.62 14.92 5.15
C SER A 99 -7.43 16.28 4.46
N LYS A 100 -6.62 16.34 3.40
CA LYS A 100 -6.38 17.56 2.62
C LYS A 100 -7.46 17.88 1.57
N GLY A 101 -8.38 16.96 1.29
CA GLY A 101 -9.53 17.20 0.41
C GLY A 101 -10.55 18.18 1.00
N LYS A 102 -10.48 18.45 2.31
CA LYS A 102 -11.30 19.44 3.02
C LYS A 102 -10.67 20.83 2.95
N ASP A 103 -10.46 21.36 1.74
CA ASP A 103 -10.17 22.79 1.59
C ASP A 103 -11.38 23.55 2.18
N LYS A 104 -11.14 24.31 3.26
CA LYS A 104 -12.20 25.04 3.99
C LYS A 104 -12.94 25.95 2.99
N PRO A 105 -14.29 25.99 3.01
CA PRO A 105 -15.02 26.96 2.19
C PRO A 105 -14.49 28.36 2.51
N ASN A 106 -14.12 29.08 1.44
CA ASN A 106 -13.55 30.42 1.52
C ASN A 106 -14.49 31.33 2.32
N LYS A 107 -14.12 31.68 3.56
CA LYS A 107 -14.91 32.55 4.44
C LYS A 107 -15.01 34.01 3.95
N TYR A 108 -14.36 34.35 2.84
CA TYR A 108 -14.35 35.70 2.28
C TYR A 108 -15.29 35.90 1.08
N ALA A 109 -16.04 34.87 0.66
CA ALA A 109 -17.01 34.99 -0.44
C ALA A 109 -18.39 35.52 0.00
N ALA A 110 -18.55 35.89 1.27
CA ALA A 110 -19.76 36.46 1.84
C ALA A 110 -19.43 37.81 2.49
N LYS A 111 -19.14 38.82 1.68
CA LYS A 111 -19.26 40.21 2.10
C LYS A 111 -19.62 41.10 0.92
#